data_AF-A0A830CX54-F1
#
_entry.id   AF-A0A830CX54-F1
#
_cell.length_a   1.000
_cell.length_b   1.000
_cell.length_c   1.000
_cell.angle_alpha   90.00
_cell.angle_beta   90.00
_cell.angle_gamma   90.00
#
_symmetry.space_group_name_H-M   'P 1'
#
loop_
_entity.id
_entity.type
_entity.pdbx_description
1 polymer ?
#
loop_
_entity_poly.entity_id
_entity_poly.type
_entity_poly.pdbx_seq_one_letter_code
_entity_poly.pdbx_strand_id
1 'polypeptide(L)'
;MSMSGNYGPPKPEADMIKLIHHAINSGITFLDTSDAYGPHTNEILLGKALKGGMREKVKIATKFGAIFKDGKMDIRGDPEYVRATCESSLKRLDIDCIDLYYIHRIDTRVPIEVTMGELKKLVEEGKIKYVGLSEASISTIRRAHAVHPITAVQNEWSLWTRDLEEELIPTCRELGIGIVPYSPLGRGFLSGGPKLVQNLSDGDLRKMNPRFQTENVESNKLVYEGISEMASRKGCTTSQLALAWVHHQGNDVSPIPGTTKIENFNDNIGALSVKLTPGEMNQLSDLAELELVKGDRYPFMANT
;
A
#
# COMPACT_ATOMS: atom_id res chain seq x y z
N MET A 1 5.52 -0.96 0.25
CA MET A 1 6.03 -1.20 1.63
C MET A 1 7.44 -0.65 1.73
N SER A 2 7.82 -0.05 2.86
CA SER A 2 9.19 0.39 3.10
C SER A 2 10.17 -0.79 3.11
N MET A 3 11.25 -0.70 2.33
CA MET A 3 12.43 -1.58 2.45
C MET A 3 13.45 -1.01 3.45
N SER A 4 13.21 0.20 3.97
CA SER A 4 14.12 0.95 4.83
C SER A 4 13.66 1.10 6.28
N GLY A 5 12.63 0.36 6.72
CA GLY A 5 12.20 0.33 8.13
C GLY A 5 10.72 -0.03 8.35
N ASN A 6 10.23 0.19 9.57
CA ASN A 6 8.88 -0.10 10.12
C ASN A 6 8.58 -1.56 10.52
N TYR A 7 9.08 -2.56 9.78
CA TYR A 7 8.85 -3.99 10.05
C TYR A 7 10.14 -4.74 10.44
N GLY A 8 10.98 -4.05 11.23
CA GLY A 8 12.31 -4.50 11.61
C GLY A 8 13.44 -3.70 10.94
N PRO A 9 14.69 -4.10 11.16
CA PRO A 9 15.85 -3.36 10.66
C PRO A 9 15.92 -3.39 9.13
N PRO A 10 16.41 -2.30 8.49
CA PRO A 10 16.63 -2.28 7.06
C PRO A 10 17.59 -3.40 6.64
N LYS A 11 17.35 -3.97 5.46
CA LYS A 11 18.25 -4.96 4.87
C LYS A 11 19.42 -4.27 4.17
N PRO A 12 20.53 -4.97 3.91
CA PRO A 12 21.65 -4.41 3.15
C PRO A 12 21.18 -3.83 1.81
N GLU A 13 21.63 -2.62 1.47
CA GLU A 13 21.22 -1.89 0.27
C GLU A 13 21.40 -2.73 -1.00
N ALA A 14 22.54 -3.41 -1.13
CA ALA A 14 22.83 -4.25 -2.29
C ALA A 14 21.81 -5.38 -2.49
N ASP A 15 21.27 -5.95 -1.42
CA ASP A 15 20.27 -7.01 -1.50
C ASP A 15 18.90 -6.45 -1.89
N MET A 16 18.57 -5.24 -1.43
CA MET A 16 17.33 -4.57 -1.86
C MET A 16 17.39 -4.13 -3.32
N ILE A 17 18.53 -3.64 -3.80
CA ILE A 17 18.73 -3.34 -5.24
C ILE A 17 18.56 -4.62 -6.07
N LYS A 18 19.18 -5.75 -5.65
CA LYS A 18 18.99 -7.05 -6.32
C LYS A 18 17.52 -7.46 -6.37
N LEU A 19 16.78 -7.30 -5.27
CA LEU A 19 15.35 -7.61 -5.22
C LEU A 19 14.53 -6.71 -6.16
N ILE A 20 14.82 -5.40 -6.20
CA ILE A 20 14.16 -4.46 -7.11
C ILE A 20 14.43 -4.86 -8.57
N HIS A 21 15.68 -5.17 -8.92
CA HIS A 21 16.03 -5.64 -10.26
C HIS A 21 15.33 -6.95 -10.61
N HIS A 22 15.29 -7.91 -9.67
CA HIS A 22 14.57 -9.16 -9.84
C HIS A 22 13.08 -8.91 -10.11
N ALA A 23 12.46 -7.99 -9.38
CA ALA A 23 11.06 -7.64 -9.57
C ALA A 23 10.79 -7.04 -10.96
N ILE A 24 11.60 -6.06 -11.37
CA ILE A 24 11.47 -5.42 -12.69
C ILE A 24 11.69 -6.43 -13.82
N ASN A 25 12.73 -7.26 -13.71
CA ASN A 25 13.04 -8.28 -14.71
C ASN A 25 11.99 -9.41 -14.75
N SER A 26 11.21 -9.59 -13.68
CA SER A 26 10.06 -10.50 -13.65
C SER A 26 8.77 -9.89 -14.21
N GLY A 27 8.81 -8.65 -14.71
CA GLY A 27 7.68 -7.99 -15.35
C GLY A 27 6.89 -7.02 -14.47
N ILE A 28 7.34 -6.72 -13.25
CA ILE A 28 6.70 -5.68 -12.43
C ILE A 28 6.94 -4.30 -13.06
N THR A 29 5.86 -3.56 -13.29
CA THR A 29 5.88 -2.24 -13.92
C THR A 29 5.50 -1.10 -12.98
N PHE A 30 5.12 -1.37 -11.73
CA PHE A 30 4.68 -0.36 -10.77
C PHE A 30 5.44 -0.48 -9.45
N LEU A 31 6.15 0.58 -9.07
CA LEU A 31 6.89 0.66 -7.81
C LEU A 31 6.29 1.77 -6.93
N ASP A 32 5.84 1.40 -5.73
CA ASP A 32 5.26 2.30 -4.75
C ASP A 32 6.22 2.57 -3.57
N THR A 33 6.47 3.85 -3.30
CA THR A 33 7.29 4.33 -2.18
C THR A 33 6.64 5.52 -1.47
N SER A 34 7.33 6.17 -0.53
CA SER A 34 6.93 7.42 0.13
C SER A 34 8.14 8.13 0.70
N ASP A 35 8.08 9.46 0.76
CA ASP A 35 9.04 10.28 1.50
C ASP A 35 9.14 9.93 3.00
N ALA A 36 8.07 9.40 3.60
CA ALA A 36 8.02 8.95 4.99
C ALA A 36 8.75 7.61 5.24
N TYR A 37 9.18 6.88 4.21
CA TYR A 37 9.84 5.58 4.35
C TYR A 37 11.34 5.73 4.57
N GLY A 38 11.80 5.41 5.80
CA GLY A 38 13.20 5.57 6.20
C GLY A 38 13.39 6.48 7.41
N PRO A 39 12.81 7.70 7.44
CA PRO A 39 12.28 8.53 6.35
C PRO A 39 13.30 8.86 5.24
N HIS A 40 12.81 9.22 4.05
CA HIS A 40 13.55 9.67 2.86
C HIS A 40 14.56 8.69 2.23
N THR A 41 14.98 7.64 2.93
CA THR A 41 16.00 6.71 2.43
C THR A 41 15.48 5.72 1.39
N ASN A 42 14.18 5.40 1.40
CA ASN A 42 13.63 4.45 0.42
C ASN A 42 13.59 5.04 -1.00
N GLU A 43 13.36 6.35 -1.13
CA GLU A 43 13.43 7.03 -2.43
C GLU A 43 14.86 7.05 -2.97
N ILE A 44 15.85 7.28 -2.11
CA ILE A 44 17.28 7.21 -2.48
C ILE A 44 17.66 5.80 -2.94
N LEU A 45 17.21 4.77 -2.23
CA LEU A 45 17.41 3.37 -2.61
C LEU A 45 16.83 3.09 -4.01
N LEU A 46 15.59 3.52 -4.27
CA LEU A 46 14.97 3.37 -5.59
C LEU A 46 15.73 4.15 -6.66
N GLY A 47 16.13 5.39 -6.40
CA GLY A 47 16.91 6.18 -7.35
C GLY A 47 18.22 5.49 -7.77
N LYS A 48 18.91 4.85 -6.82
CA LYS A 48 20.08 4.01 -7.12
C LYS A 48 19.72 2.77 -7.94
N ALA A 49 18.65 2.06 -7.57
CA ALA A 49 18.22 0.84 -8.23
C ALA A 49 17.74 1.07 -9.68
N LEU A 50 17.24 2.27 -9.99
CA LEU A 50 16.62 2.58 -11.28
C LEU A 50 17.60 3.06 -12.35
N LYS A 51 18.88 3.20 -12.02
CA LYS A 51 19.96 3.50 -12.97
C LYS A 51 20.14 2.38 -14.00
N GLY A 52 20.79 2.69 -15.12
CA GLY A 52 21.16 1.70 -16.14
C GLY A 52 19.98 1.15 -16.93
N GLY A 53 18.97 1.97 -17.24
CA GLY A 53 17.84 1.58 -18.09
C GLY A 53 16.68 0.90 -17.37
N MET A 54 16.68 0.89 -16.03
CA MET A 54 15.59 0.31 -15.23
C MET A 54 14.43 1.28 -15.06
N ARG A 55 14.69 2.60 -15.03
CA ARG A 55 13.68 3.66 -14.87
C ARG A 55 12.59 3.61 -15.94
N GLU A 56 12.92 3.27 -17.17
CA GLU A 56 12.05 3.26 -18.34
C GLU A 56 11.06 2.07 -18.32
N LYS A 57 11.39 1.03 -17.55
CA LYS A 57 10.58 -0.19 -17.43
C LYS A 57 9.44 -0.07 -16.43
N VAL A 58 9.44 0.98 -15.61
CA VAL A 58 8.51 1.12 -14.49
C VAL A 58 7.84 2.49 -14.42
N LYS A 59 6.68 2.50 -13.78
CA LYS A 59 6.00 3.67 -13.26
C LYS A 59 6.31 3.79 -11.77
N ILE A 60 6.72 4.97 -11.34
CA ILE A 60 7.07 5.23 -9.95
C ILE A 60 5.96 6.02 -9.29
N ALA A 61 5.45 5.49 -8.19
CA ALA A 61 4.60 6.19 -7.27
C ALA A 61 5.36 6.59 -6.01
N THR A 62 5.23 7.85 -5.60
CA THR A 62 5.66 8.31 -4.27
C THR A 62 4.58 9.19 -3.64
N LYS A 63 4.78 9.60 -2.39
CA LYS A 63 3.77 10.29 -1.58
C LYS A 63 4.39 11.40 -0.75
N PHE A 64 3.55 12.34 -0.33
CA PHE A 64 3.85 13.38 0.65
C PHE A 64 2.72 13.53 1.67
N GLY A 65 2.94 14.33 2.70
CA GLY A 65 1.88 14.79 3.58
C GLY A 65 1.95 14.20 4.98
N ALA A 66 2.54 13.02 5.17
CA ALA A 66 2.80 12.47 6.50
C ALA A 66 4.17 12.93 7.01
N ILE A 67 4.19 13.76 8.05
CA ILE A 67 5.42 14.22 8.70
C ILE A 67 5.53 13.66 10.12
N PHE A 68 6.76 13.47 10.58
CA PHE A 68 7.05 13.13 11.97
C PHE A 68 7.83 14.28 12.61
N LYS A 69 7.24 14.89 13.63
CA LYS A 69 7.84 15.98 14.41
C LYS A 69 7.83 15.60 15.89
N ASP A 70 9.00 15.60 16.52
CA ASP A 70 9.16 15.31 17.96
C ASP A 70 8.51 13.97 18.39
N GLY A 71 8.63 12.94 17.54
CA GLY A 71 8.05 11.62 17.77
C GLY A 71 6.54 11.52 17.54
N LYS A 72 5.88 12.60 17.07
CA LYS A 72 4.45 12.64 16.76
C LYS A 72 4.22 12.77 15.27
N MET A 73 3.20 12.08 14.77
CA MET A 73 2.74 12.24 13.40
C MET A 73 1.96 13.56 13.29
N ASP A 74 2.22 14.33 12.23
CA ASP A 74 1.44 15.49 11.80
C ASP A 74 1.23 15.38 10.27
N ILE A 75 0.27 16.13 9.73
CA ILE A 75 -0.15 16.00 8.32
C ILE A 75 -0.10 17.36 7.64
N ARG A 76 0.62 17.53 6.54
CA ARG A 76 0.76 18.84 5.85
C ARG A 76 0.24 18.77 4.42
N GLY A 77 -0.71 19.64 4.09
CA GLY A 77 -1.31 19.73 2.76
C GLY A 77 -1.22 21.11 2.09
N ASP A 78 -0.51 22.08 2.69
CA ASP A 78 -0.40 23.43 2.13
C ASP A 78 0.48 23.47 0.86
N PRO A 79 0.21 24.39 -0.09
CA PRO A 79 0.89 24.44 -1.38
C PRO A 79 2.42 24.54 -1.32
N GLU A 80 2.95 25.34 -0.40
CA GLU A 80 4.40 25.51 -0.26
C GLU A 80 5.07 24.17 0.12
N TYR A 81 4.50 23.47 1.10
CA TYR A 81 4.98 22.15 1.51
C TYR A 81 4.84 21.10 0.41
N VAL A 82 3.71 21.07 -0.31
CA VAL A 82 3.46 20.15 -1.44
C VAL A 82 4.57 20.28 -2.48
N ARG A 83 4.85 21.51 -2.92
CA ARG A 83 5.88 21.79 -3.90
C ARG A 83 7.27 21.42 -3.39
N ALA A 84 7.65 21.90 -2.21
CA ALA A 84 8.97 21.63 -1.65
C ALA A 84 9.25 20.12 -1.51
N THR A 85 8.23 19.37 -1.11
CA THR A 85 8.32 17.91 -0.96
C THR A 85 8.40 17.19 -2.30
N CYS A 86 7.68 17.67 -3.32
CA CYS A 86 7.77 17.15 -4.68
C CYS A 86 9.19 17.32 -5.24
N GLU A 87 9.75 18.53 -5.18
CA GLU A 87 11.13 18.80 -5.63
C GLU A 87 12.15 17.93 -4.91
N SER A 88 11.97 17.77 -3.60
CA SER A 88 12.86 16.93 -2.79
C SER A 88 12.76 15.45 -3.16
N SER A 89 11.56 14.97 -3.50
CA SER A 89 11.32 13.58 -3.93
C SER A 89 11.95 13.32 -5.29
N LEU A 90 11.80 14.23 -6.25
CA LEU A 90 12.47 14.18 -7.56
C LEU A 90 13.99 14.08 -7.40
N LYS A 91 14.59 14.92 -6.54
CA LYS A 91 16.02 14.89 -6.24
C LYS A 91 16.48 13.58 -5.60
N ARG A 92 15.73 13.02 -4.65
CA ARG A 92 16.07 11.76 -3.99
C ARG A 92 15.96 10.57 -4.93
N LEU A 93 14.94 10.56 -5.79
CA LEU A 93 14.74 9.54 -6.81
C LEU A 93 15.70 9.67 -7.99
N ASP A 94 16.37 10.82 -8.16
CA ASP A 94 17.25 11.11 -9.30
C ASP A 94 16.49 11.00 -10.63
N ILE A 95 15.28 11.59 -10.68
CA ILE A 95 14.39 11.61 -11.86
C ILE A 95 13.77 12.99 -12.08
N ASP A 96 13.41 13.30 -13.32
CA ASP A 96 12.78 14.58 -13.69
C ASP A 96 11.25 14.59 -13.52
N CYS A 97 10.62 13.40 -13.45
CA CYS A 97 9.18 13.26 -13.42
C CYS A 97 8.73 12.02 -12.61
N ILE A 98 7.82 12.23 -11.65
CA ILE A 98 7.12 11.17 -10.91
C ILE A 98 5.89 10.73 -11.71
N ASP A 99 5.69 9.43 -11.91
CA ASP A 99 4.53 8.97 -12.69
C ASP A 99 3.22 9.17 -11.90
N LEU A 100 3.19 8.82 -10.60
CA LEU A 100 1.99 9.00 -9.77
C LEU A 100 2.36 9.57 -8.39
N TYR A 101 1.80 10.73 -8.04
CA TYR A 101 2.10 11.39 -6.78
C TYR A 101 0.88 11.41 -5.86
N TYR A 102 1.01 10.78 -4.70
CA TYR A 102 -0.07 10.63 -3.74
C TYR A 102 -0.03 11.70 -2.65
N ILE A 103 -1.21 12.19 -2.27
CA ILE A 103 -1.42 12.71 -0.92
C ILE A 103 -1.49 11.51 0.02
N HIS A 104 -0.48 11.32 0.87
CA HIS A 104 -0.34 10.15 1.75
C HIS A 104 -1.40 10.15 2.86
N ARG A 105 -1.71 11.32 3.42
CA ARG A 105 -2.77 11.55 4.41
C ARG A 105 -3.37 12.93 4.18
N ILE A 106 -4.67 13.07 4.39
CA ILE A 106 -5.40 14.32 4.13
C ILE A 106 -5.22 15.29 5.30
N ASP A 107 -4.71 16.50 5.02
CA ASP A 107 -4.66 17.58 6.00
C ASP A 107 -6.04 18.25 6.09
N THR A 108 -6.81 17.91 7.12
CA THR A 108 -8.18 18.43 7.30
C THR A 108 -8.23 19.91 7.66
N ARG A 109 -7.08 20.55 7.92
CA ARG A 109 -6.97 21.99 8.18
C ARG A 109 -6.91 22.81 6.89
N VAL A 110 -6.58 22.18 5.77
CA VAL A 110 -6.47 22.82 4.46
C VAL A 110 -7.60 22.28 3.56
N PRO A 111 -8.41 23.14 2.92
CA PRO A 111 -9.39 22.67 1.94
C PRO A 111 -8.68 21.88 0.85
N ILE A 112 -9.20 20.69 0.52
CA ILE A 112 -8.56 19.79 -0.45
C ILE A 112 -8.32 20.45 -1.81
N GLU A 113 -9.16 21.40 -2.21
CA GLU A 113 -9.04 22.17 -3.45
C GLU A 113 -7.76 23.01 -3.49
N VAL A 114 -7.28 23.50 -2.33
CA VAL A 114 -6.04 24.26 -2.23
C VAL A 114 -4.85 23.35 -2.49
N THR A 115 -4.82 22.17 -1.86
CA THR A 115 -3.77 21.16 -2.09
C THR A 115 -3.78 20.66 -3.54
N MET A 116 -4.97 20.34 -4.06
CA MET A 116 -5.14 19.89 -5.45
C MET A 116 -4.79 20.96 -6.48
N GLY A 117 -5.03 22.24 -6.16
CA GLY A 117 -4.61 23.36 -7.00
C GLY A 117 -3.10 23.40 -7.19
N GLU A 118 -2.32 23.07 -6.16
CA GLU A 118 -0.86 22.98 -6.30
C GLU A 118 -0.41 21.74 -7.07
N LEU A 119 -1.03 20.59 -6.81
CA LEU A 119 -0.77 19.36 -7.57
C LEU A 119 -1.05 19.53 -9.06
N LYS A 120 -2.13 20.24 -9.42
CA LYS A 120 -2.45 20.57 -10.81
C LYS A 120 -1.33 21.36 -11.48
N LYS A 121 -0.73 22.35 -10.80
CA LYS A 121 0.43 23.09 -11.34
C LYS A 121 1.62 22.18 -11.56
N LEU A 122 1.91 21.29 -10.61
CA LEU A 122 3.00 20.31 -10.75
C LEU A 122 2.79 19.36 -11.94
N VAL A 123 1.53 19.02 -12.27
CA VAL A 123 1.18 18.29 -13.51
C VAL A 123 1.45 19.14 -14.74
N GLU A 124 0.98 20.40 -14.76
CA GLU A 124 1.18 21.34 -15.88
C GLU A 124 2.68 21.63 -16.14
N GLU A 125 3.50 21.65 -15.09
CA GLU A 125 4.96 21.79 -15.14
C GLU A 125 5.69 20.49 -15.55
N GLY A 126 4.97 19.37 -15.67
CA GLY A 126 5.55 18.07 -16.04
C GLY A 126 6.35 17.37 -14.93
N LYS A 127 6.31 17.89 -13.69
CA LYS A 127 7.02 17.30 -12.53
C LYS A 127 6.37 16.01 -12.04
N ILE A 128 5.05 15.91 -12.19
CA ILE A 128 4.27 14.70 -11.91
C ILE A 128 3.33 14.42 -13.08
N LYS A 129 2.98 13.16 -13.37
CA LYS A 129 2.01 12.84 -14.44
C LYS A 129 0.59 12.66 -13.94
N TYR A 130 0.44 11.98 -12.81
CA TYR A 130 -0.85 11.58 -12.25
C TYR A 130 -0.93 11.91 -10.77
N VAL A 131 -2.15 12.17 -10.29
CA VAL A 131 -2.44 12.44 -8.88
C VAL A 131 -3.19 11.27 -8.26
N GLY A 132 -2.78 10.88 -7.06
CA GLY A 132 -3.47 9.88 -6.25
C GLY A 132 -3.81 10.39 -4.86
N LEU A 133 -4.74 9.72 -4.19
CA LEU A 133 -5.10 9.96 -2.79
C LEU A 133 -4.90 8.69 -1.98
N SER A 134 -4.58 8.81 -0.70
CA SER A 134 -4.52 7.67 0.22
C SER A 134 -5.28 7.96 1.50
N GLU A 135 -6.05 6.97 1.97
CA GLU A 135 -6.91 7.08 3.16
C GLU A 135 -7.78 8.36 3.14
N ALA A 136 -8.37 8.67 1.98
CA ALA A 136 -9.26 9.82 1.81
C ALA A 136 -10.74 9.40 1.94
N SER A 137 -11.56 10.26 2.54
CA SER A 137 -13.01 10.06 2.56
C SER A 137 -13.63 10.24 1.17
N ILE A 138 -14.82 9.68 0.97
CA ILE A 138 -15.60 9.77 -0.29
C ILE A 138 -15.85 11.24 -0.69
N SER A 139 -16.22 12.07 0.28
CA SER A 139 -16.43 13.51 0.06
C SER A 139 -15.16 14.19 -0.43
N THR A 140 -14.01 13.90 0.20
CA THR A 140 -12.71 14.41 -0.21
C THR A 140 -12.34 13.94 -1.62
N ILE A 141 -12.56 12.66 -1.95
CA ILE A 141 -12.28 12.11 -3.29
C ILE A 141 -13.05 12.87 -4.37
N ARG A 142 -14.37 13.06 -4.20
CA ARG A 142 -15.21 13.77 -5.18
C ARG A 142 -14.78 15.23 -5.36
N ARG A 143 -14.52 15.93 -4.26
CA ARG A 143 -14.06 17.33 -4.28
C ARG A 143 -12.69 17.47 -4.95
N ALA A 144 -11.75 16.59 -4.63
CA ALA A 144 -10.43 16.58 -5.24
C ALA A 144 -10.50 16.31 -6.75
N HIS A 145 -11.27 15.29 -7.14
CA HIS A 145 -11.45 14.89 -8.54
C HIS A 145 -12.06 15.99 -9.40
N ALA A 146 -12.92 16.84 -8.82
CA ALA A 146 -13.50 18.00 -9.51
C ALA A 146 -12.46 19.10 -9.83
N VAL A 147 -11.34 19.19 -9.10
CA VAL A 147 -10.26 20.15 -9.35
C VAL A 147 -9.27 19.62 -10.40
N HIS A 148 -8.86 18.36 -10.24
CA HIS A 148 -8.01 17.65 -11.20
C HIS A 148 -8.29 16.14 -11.09
N PRO A 149 -8.35 15.39 -12.20
CA PRO A 149 -8.65 13.96 -12.17
C PRO A 149 -7.74 13.17 -11.24
N ILE A 150 -8.34 12.45 -10.30
CA ILE A 150 -7.64 11.46 -9.47
C ILE A 150 -7.49 10.18 -10.27
N THR A 151 -6.26 9.69 -10.38
CA THR A 151 -5.94 8.45 -11.12
C THR A 151 -6.11 7.21 -10.27
N ALA A 152 -5.73 7.29 -8.98
CA ALA A 152 -5.81 6.16 -8.07
C ALA A 152 -6.08 6.56 -6.63
N VAL A 153 -6.79 5.69 -5.91
CA VAL A 153 -7.00 5.77 -4.46
C VAL A 153 -6.34 4.57 -3.80
N GLN A 154 -5.49 4.83 -2.81
CA GLN A 154 -4.71 3.83 -2.10
C GLN A 154 -5.20 3.67 -0.64
N ASN A 155 -5.85 2.54 -0.36
CA ASN A 155 -6.39 2.21 0.96
C ASN A 155 -6.03 0.77 1.38
N GLU A 156 -6.15 0.48 2.68
CA GLU A 156 -6.00 -0.90 3.16
C GLU A 156 -7.16 -1.75 2.63
N TRP A 157 -6.89 -2.80 1.86
CA TRP A 157 -7.92 -3.76 1.42
C TRP A 157 -7.34 -5.16 1.34
N SER A 158 -7.96 -6.08 2.06
CA SER A 158 -7.59 -7.49 2.15
C SER A 158 -8.78 -8.30 2.64
N LEU A 159 -8.63 -9.61 2.77
CA LEU A 159 -9.62 -10.44 3.48
C LEU A 159 -9.93 -9.94 4.90
N TRP A 160 -9.01 -9.20 5.54
CA TRP A 160 -9.21 -8.64 6.88
C TRP A 160 -9.80 -7.23 6.95
N THR A 161 -9.80 -6.52 5.84
CA THR A 161 -10.13 -5.11 5.82
C THR A 161 -10.98 -4.87 4.61
N ARG A 162 -12.29 -4.76 4.83
CA ARG A 162 -13.31 -4.70 3.77
C ARG A 162 -14.31 -3.54 3.96
N ASP A 163 -13.98 -2.59 4.84
CA ASP A 163 -14.78 -1.37 5.14
C ASP A 163 -14.97 -0.45 3.93
N LEU A 164 -14.19 -0.65 2.86
CA LEU A 164 -14.24 0.14 1.63
C LEU A 164 -15.31 -0.34 0.62
N GLU A 165 -15.82 -1.56 0.79
CA GLU A 165 -16.61 -2.26 -0.25
C GLU A 165 -18.00 -1.67 -0.47
N GLU A 166 -18.63 -1.12 0.56
CA GLU A 166 -20.00 -0.59 0.46
C GLU A 166 -20.08 0.75 -0.30
N GLU A 167 -19.11 1.66 -0.07
CA GLU A 167 -19.25 3.03 -0.56
C GLU A 167 -18.03 3.56 -1.33
N LEU A 168 -16.80 3.30 -0.84
CA LEU A 168 -15.58 3.86 -1.45
C LEU A 168 -15.27 3.20 -2.79
N ILE A 169 -15.35 1.87 -2.87
CA ILE A 169 -15.08 1.11 -4.10
C ILE A 169 -16.08 1.45 -5.20
N PRO A 170 -17.41 1.44 -4.96
CA PRO A 170 -18.38 1.92 -5.93
C PRO A 170 -18.12 3.35 -6.39
N THR A 171 -17.76 4.26 -5.46
CA THR A 171 -17.42 5.65 -5.82
C THR A 171 -16.19 5.72 -6.73
N CYS A 172 -15.12 4.97 -6.44
CA CYS A 172 -13.94 4.96 -7.29
C CYS A 172 -14.28 4.48 -8.71
N ARG A 173 -15.07 3.41 -8.82
CA ARG A 173 -15.52 2.86 -10.11
C ARG A 173 -16.41 3.82 -10.90
N GLU A 174 -17.35 4.48 -10.23
CA GLU A 174 -18.20 5.52 -10.81
C GLU A 174 -17.36 6.65 -11.43
N LEU A 175 -16.29 7.05 -10.75
CA LEU A 175 -15.39 8.12 -11.18
C LEU A 175 -14.25 7.66 -12.11
N GLY A 176 -14.18 6.36 -12.44
CA GLY A 176 -13.09 5.80 -13.25
C GLY A 176 -11.71 5.82 -12.58
N ILE A 177 -11.67 5.79 -11.25
CA ILE A 177 -10.46 5.84 -10.43
C ILE A 177 -9.98 4.41 -10.13
N GLY A 178 -8.68 4.15 -10.33
CA GLY A 178 -8.07 2.87 -9.97
C GLY A 178 -7.93 2.69 -8.46
N ILE A 179 -7.95 1.44 -8.00
CA ILE A 179 -7.86 1.09 -6.58
C ILE A 179 -6.52 0.41 -6.33
N VAL A 180 -5.76 0.90 -5.35
CA VAL A 180 -4.44 0.38 -5.01
C VAL A 180 -4.46 -0.15 -3.56
N PRO A 181 -4.77 -1.43 -3.36
CA PRO A 181 -4.75 -2.06 -2.03
C PRO A 181 -3.35 -2.08 -1.41
N TYR A 182 -3.18 -1.41 -0.26
CA TYR A 182 -2.02 -1.66 0.60
C TYR A 182 -2.33 -2.71 1.67
N SER A 183 -1.26 -3.32 2.20
CA SER A 183 -1.36 -4.42 3.17
C SER A 183 -2.31 -5.56 2.76
N PRO A 184 -2.32 -6.01 1.48
CA PRO A 184 -3.27 -7.01 0.99
C PRO A 184 -3.15 -8.38 1.68
N LEU A 185 -2.04 -8.61 2.38
CA LEU A 185 -1.77 -9.82 3.16
C LEU A 185 -1.98 -9.63 4.68
N GLY A 186 -2.78 -8.65 5.09
CA GLY A 186 -3.06 -8.40 6.52
C GLY A 186 -1.79 -8.10 7.31
N ARG A 187 -0.91 -7.25 6.76
CA ARG A 187 0.42 -6.91 7.34
C ARG A 187 1.32 -8.13 7.60
N GLY A 188 1.11 -9.19 6.80
CA GLY A 188 1.87 -10.44 6.80
C GLY A 188 1.14 -11.61 7.46
N PHE A 189 0.05 -11.36 8.20
CA PHE A 189 -0.63 -12.43 8.93
C PHE A 189 -1.26 -13.46 7.99
N LEU A 190 -1.79 -13.05 6.83
CA LEU A 190 -2.34 -13.99 5.84
C LEU A 190 -1.25 -14.84 5.15
N SER A 191 0.03 -14.57 5.41
CA SER A 191 1.16 -15.39 4.96
C SER A 191 1.71 -16.27 6.09
N GLY A 192 1.93 -15.72 7.29
CA GLY A 192 2.61 -16.42 8.39
C GLY A 192 1.71 -16.90 9.54
N GLY A 193 0.43 -16.50 9.55
CA GLY A 193 -0.51 -16.78 10.62
C GLY A 193 -0.06 -16.29 12.00
N PRO A 194 -0.54 -16.90 13.09
CA PRO A 194 -0.15 -16.54 14.46
C PRO A 194 1.36 -16.64 14.74
N LYS A 195 2.06 -17.53 14.02
CA LYS A 195 3.53 -17.67 14.13
C LYS A 195 4.27 -16.40 13.71
N LEU A 196 3.70 -15.58 12.83
CA LEU A 196 4.29 -14.28 12.49
C LEU A 196 4.40 -13.41 13.74
N VAL A 197 3.33 -13.30 14.52
CA VAL A 197 3.22 -12.39 15.66
C VAL A 197 4.24 -12.75 16.74
N GLN A 198 4.43 -14.06 16.98
CA GLN A 198 5.41 -14.59 17.92
C GLN A 198 6.87 -14.27 17.53
N ASN A 199 7.14 -14.04 16.24
CA ASN A 199 8.48 -13.85 15.69
C ASN A 199 8.77 -12.39 15.30
N LEU A 200 7.91 -11.43 15.67
CA LEU A 200 8.17 -10.02 15.43
C LEU A 200 9.36 -9.54 16.28
N SER A 201 10.31 -8.84 15.65
CA SER A 201 11.45 -8.22 16.35
C SER A 201 11.00 -7.08 17.26
N ASP A 202 11.78 -6.74 18.29
CA ASP A 202 11.42 -5.72 19.29
C ASP A 202 11.14 -4.31 18.74
N GLY A 203 11.73 -3.95 17.60
CA GLY A 203 11.46 -2.68 16.92
C GLY A 203 10.35 -2.74 15.85
N ASP A 204 9.61 -3.84 15.74
CA ASP A 204 8.56 -3.97 14.73
C ASP A 204 7.28 -3.25 15.17
N LEU A 205 6.85 -2.25 14.39
CA LEU A 205 5.67 -1.45 14.69
C LEU A 205 4.38 -2.30 14.73
N ARG A 206 4.38 -3.48 14.11
CA ARG A 206 3.23 -4.40 14.15
C ARG A 206 2.97 -4.95 15.55
N LYS A 207 3.93 -4.92 16.47
CA LYS A 207 3.69 -5.27 17.89
C LYS A 207 2.64 -4.38 18.55
N MET A 208 2.47 -3.15 18.06
CA MET A 208 1.45 -2.21 18.53
C MET A 208 0.12 -2.35 17.78
N ASN A 209 0.00 -3.23 16.79
CA ASN A 209 -1.23 -3.36 16.03
C ASN A 209 -2.31 -4.06 16.88
N PRO A 210 -3.52 -3.50 17.05
CA PRO A 210 -4.59 -4.12 17.82
C PRO A 210 -4.92 -5.55 17.37
N ARG A 211 -4.89 -5.84 16.06
CA ARG A 211 -5.15 -7.19 15.52
C ARG A 211 -4.10 -8.23 15.92
N PHE A 212 -2.94 -7.77 16.36
CA PHE A 212 -1.81 -8.61 16.78
C PHE A 212 -1.66 -8.69 18.31
N GLN A 213 -2.59 -8.09 19.07
CA GLN A 213 -2.67 -8.29 20.51
C GLN A 213 -3.20 -9.69 20.83
N THR A 214 -2.75 -10.27 21.94
CA THR A 214 -2.94 -11.68 22.29
C THR A 214 -4.40 -12.13 22.15
N GLU A 215 -5.36 -11.38 22.70
CA GLU A 215 -6.78 -11.72 22.64
C GLU A 215 -7.35 -11.73 21.21
N ASN A 216 -6.87 -10.83 20.37
CA ASN A 216 -7.32 -10.69 18.98
C ASN A 216 -6.65 -11.74 18.09
N VAL A 217 -5.39 -12.12 18.35
CA VAL A 217 -4.67 -13.14 17.60
C VAL A 217 -5.35 -14.50 17.70
N GLU A 218 -5.85 -14.89 18.87
CA GLU A 218 -6.56 -16.17 19.04
C GLU A 218 -7.85 -16.22 18.21
N SER A 219 -8.58 -15.10 18.10
CA SER A 219 -9.76 -15.02 17.22
C SER A 219 -9.36 -15.04 15.75
N ASN A 220 -8.38 -14.21 15.38
CA ASN A 220 -7.89 -14.07 14.01
C ASN A 220 -7.19 -15.33 13.48
N LYS A 221 -6.71 -16.20 14.37
CA LYS A 221 -6.15 -17.51 14.04
C LYS A 221 -7.17 -18.40 13.33
N LEU A 222 -8.42 -18.41 13.77
CA LEU A 222 -9.47 -19.25 13.16
C LEU A 222 -9.71 -18.86 11.70
N VAL A 223 -9.73 -17.55 11.41
CA VAL A 223 -9.80 -17.01 10.04
C VAL A 223 -8.62 -17.52 9.20
N TYR A 224 -7.40 -17.44 9.74
CA TYR A 224 -6.21 -17.94 9.05
C TYR A 224 -6.24 -19.45 8.80
N GLU A 225 -6.69 -20.24 9.77
CA GLU A 225 -6.78 -21.70 9.65
C GLU A 225 -7.75 -22.11 8.54
N GLY A 226 -8.92 -21.47 8.45
CA GLY A 226 -9.88 -21.72 7.37
C GLY A 226 -9.32 -21.37 5.99
N ILE A 227 -8.66 -20.21 5.86
CA ILE A 227 -8.02 -19.81 4.60
C ILE A 227 -6.86 -20.77 4.26
N SER A 228 -6.08 -21.18 5.26
CA SER A 228 -4.96 -22.11 5.08
C SER A 228 -5.42 -23.49 4.63
N GLU A 229 -6.53 -24.00 5.17
CA GLU A 229 -7.13 -25.27 4.74
C GLU A 229 -7.57 -25.19 3.28
N MET A 230 -8.22 -24.09 2.91
CA MET A 230 -8.64 -23.85 1.53
C MET A 230 -7.45 -23.71 0.58
N ALA A 231 -6.39 -23.01 0.98
CA ALA A 231 -5.15 -22.87 0.20
C ALA A 231 -4.49 -24.22 -0.06
N SER A 232 -4.44 -25.08 0.97
CA SER A 232 -3.95 -26.46 0.87
C SER A 232 -4.75 -27.28 -0.15
N ARG A 233 -6.10 -27.26 -0.07
CA ARG A 233 -6.96 -27.94 -1.05
C ARG A 233 -6.77 -27.42 -2.47
N LYS A 234 -6.54 -26.12 -2.63
CA LYS A 234 -6.31 -25.46 -3.93
C LYS A 234 -4.90 -25.72 -4.49
N GLY A 235 -3.95 -26.14 -3.64
CA GLY A 235 -2.56 -26.36 -4.04
C GLY A 235 -1.73 -25.07 -4.14
N CYS A 236 -2.03 -24.06 -3.33
CA CYS A 236 -1.30 -22.78 -3.30
C CYS A 236 -0.97 -22.37 -1.86
N THR A 237 -0.13 -21.36 -1.67
CA THR A 237 0.15 -20.82 -0.34
C THR A 237 -1.01 -19.95 0.16
N THR A 238 -1.15 -19.78 1.47
CA THR A 238 -2.15 -18.87 2.05
C THR A 238 -1.96 -17.44 1.56
N SER A 239 -0.69 -17.02 1.37
CA SER A 239 -0.32 -15.73 0.78
C SER A 239 -0.84 -15.60 -0.65
N GLN A 240 -0.60 -16.61 -1.49
CA GLN A 240 -1.09 -16.64 -2.86
C GLN A 240 -2.62 -16.59 -2.93
N LEU A 241 -3.31 -17.37 -2.08
CA LEU A 241 -4.77 -17.40 -2.06
C LEU A 241 -5.36 -16.05 -1.65
N ALA A 242 -4.83 -15.45 -0.58
CA ALA A 242 -5.28 -14.14 -0.10
C ALA A 242 -5.02 -13.03 -1.13
N LEU A 243 -3.85 -13.04 -1.77
CA LEU A 243 -3.51 -12.05 -2.79
C LEU A 243 -4.34 -12.24 -4.07
N ALA A 244 -4.58 -13.50 -4.46
CA ALA A 244 -5.44 -13.83 -5.58
C ALA A 244 -6.86 -13.32 -5.36
N TRP A 245 -7.41 -13.45 -4.15
CA TRP A 245 -8.72 -12.88 -3.82
C TRP A 245 -8.77 -11.37 -4.08
N VAL A 246 -7.75 -10.61 -3.67
CA VAL A 246 -7.68 -9.16 -3.94
C VAL A 246 -7.58 -8.87 -5.44
N HIS A 247 -6.78 -9.64 -6.19
CA HIS A 247 -6.69 -9.50 -7.64
C HIS A 247 -8.01 -9.79 -8.37
N HIS A 248 -8.84 -10.69 -7.85
CA HIS A 248 -10.13 -11.04 -8.47
C HIS A 248 -11.23 -10.01 -8.20
N GLN A 249 -10.96 -8.97 -7.41
CA GLN A 249 -11.94 -7.92 -7.12
C GLN A 249 -12.25 -7.03 -8.33
N GLY A 250 -11.35 -6.95 -9.32
CA GLY A 250 -11.58 -6.22 -10.56
C GLY A 250 -10.30 -5.84 -11.30
N ASN A 251 -10.43 -5.50 -12.59
CA ASN A 251 -9.31 -5.07 -13.43
C ASN A 251 -8.80 -3.66 -13.05
N ASP A 252 -9.59 -2.92 -12.27
CA ASP A 252 -9.30 -1.63 -11.68
C ASP A 252 -8.45 -1.74 -10.39
N VAL A 253 -8.13 -2.96 -9.95
CA VAL A 253 -7.45 -3.24 -8.67
C VAL A 253 -6.00 -3.65 -8.88
N SER A 254 -5.06 -2.90 -8.27
CA SER A 254 -3.62 -3.15 -8.35
C SER A 254 -3.00 -3.22 -6.95
N PRO A 255 -3.02 -4.38 -6.26
CA PRO A 255 -2.46 -4.50 -4.92
C PRO A 255 -0.95 -4.34 -4.91
N ILE A 256 -0.41 -3.80 -3.81
CA ILE A 256 1.03 -3.53 -3.62
C ILE A 256 1.61 -4.37 -2.48
N PRO A 257 1.70 -5.71 -2.61
CA PRO A 257 2.30 -6.57 -1.60
C PRO A 257 3.79 -6.22 -1.43
N GLY A 258 4.20 -6.01 -0.18
CA GLY A 258 5.59 -5.69 0.16
C GLY A 258 6.41 -6.93 0.50
N THR A 259 7.72 -6.87 0.27
CA THR A 259 8.66 -7.89 0.69
C THR A 259 10.09 -7.34 0.70
N THR A 260 10.97 -7.95 1.50
CA THR A 260 12.43 -7.74 1.48
C THR A 260 13.18 -9.03 1.10
N LYS A 261 12.48 -10.03 0.55
CA LYS A 261 13.02 -11.35 0.20
C LYS A 261 12.56 -11.77 -1.19
N ILE A 262 13.45 -12.36 -1.97
CA ILE A 262 13.16 -12.83 -3.34
C ILE A 262 12.16 -13.99 -3.30
N GLU A 263 12.25 -14.87 -2.30
CA GLU A 263 11.35 -16.03 -2.17
C GLU A 263 9.91 -15.57 -1.95
N ASN A 264 9.70 -14.62 -1.05
CA ASN A 264 8.39 -13.99 -0.81
C ASN A 264 7.90 -13.22 -2.04
N PHE A 265 8.80 -12.59 -2.81
CA PHE A 265 8.42 -11.94 -4.07
C PHE A 265 7.89 -12.95 -5.09
N ASN A 266 8.61 -14.05 -5.28
CA ASN A 266 8.19 -15.12 -6.20
C ASN A 266 6.87 -15.76 -5.76
N ASP A 267 6.68 -15.95 -4.45
CA ASP A 267 5.41 -16.43 -3.88
C ASP A 267 4.26 -15.46 -4.19
N ASN A 268 4.46 -14.15 -4.00
CA ASN A 268 3.46 -13.12 -4.35
C ASN A 268 3.10 -13.15 -5.85
N ILE A 269 4.08 -13.25 -6.76
CA ILE A 269 3.81 -13.34 -8.20
C ILE A 269 3.01 -14.60 -8.55
N GLY A 270 3.25 -15.71 -7.84
CA GLY A 270 2.50 -16.95 -8.03
C GLY A 270 0.99 -16.78 -7.85
N ALA A 271 0.53 -15.80 -7.06
CA ALA A 271 -0.88 -15.48 -6.87
C ALA A 271 -1.62 -15.18 -8.18
N LEU A 272 -0.94 -14.60 -9.18
CA LEU A 272 -1.54 -14.28 -10.49
C LEU A 272 -1.99 -15.52 -11.26
N SER A 273 -1.43 -16.69 -10.93
CA SER A 273 -1.79 -17.98 -11.53
C SER A 273 -2.92 -18.68 -10.81
N VAL A 274 -3.27 -18.26 -9.59
CA VAL A 274 -4.38 -18.85 -8.82
C VAL A 274 -5.70 -18.33 -9.39
N LYS A 275 -6.56 -19.24 -9.87
CA LYS A 275 -7.90 -18.90 -10.37
C LYS A 275 -8.96 -19.20 -9.32
N LEU A 276 -9.74 -18.19 -8.95
CA LEU A 276 -10.83 -18.33 -7.99
C LEU A 276 -12.17 -18.35 -8.73
N THR A 277 -12.96 -19.38 -8.45
CA THR A 277 -14.36 -19.43 -8.88
C THR A 277 -15.21 -18.47 -8.03
N PRO A 278 -16.41 -18.06 -8.50
CA PRO A 278 -17.31 -17.25 -7.69
C PRO A 278 -17.66 -17.88 -6.34
N GLY A 279 -17.82 -19.21 -6.29
CA GLY A 279 -18.07 -19.93 -5.04
C GLY A 279 -16.89 -19.86 -4.07
N GLU A 280 -15.67 -19.97 -4.57
CA GLU A 280 -14.45 -19.83 -3.76
C GLU A 280 -14.23 -18.39 -3.28
N MET A 281 -14.58 -17.39 -4.10
CA MET A 281 -14.56 -15.98 -3.70
C MET A 281 -15.51 -15.74 -2.52
N ASN A 282 -16.74 -16.24 -2.61
CA ASN A 282 -17.73 -16.14 -1.53
C ASN A 282 -17.26 -16.88 -0.27
N GLN A 283 -16.78 -18.11 -0.43
CA GLN A 283 -16.27 -18.88 0.71
C GLN A 283 -15.12 -18.16 1.44
N LEU A 284 -14.19 -17.54 0.71
CA LEU A 284 -13.12 -16.75 1.31
C LEU A 284 -13.65 -15.51 2.04
N SER A 285 -14.63 -14.84 1.45
CA SER A 285 -15.30 -13.70 2.04
C SER A 285 -16.04 -14.06 3.34
N ASP A 286 -16.68 -15.23 3.39
CA ASP A 286 -17.39 -15.73 4.58
C ASP A 286 -16.41 -16.13 5.69
N LEU A 287 -15.29 -16.77 5.33
CA LEU A 287 -14.23 -17.15 6.29
C LEU A 287 -13.59 -15.94 6.97
N ALA A 288 -13.60 -14.78 6.32
CA ALA A 288 -13.03 -13.54 6.80
C ALA A 288 -14.08 -12.43 6.93
N GLU A 289 -15.31 -12.81 7.29
CA GLU A 289 -16.39 -11.85 7.55
C GLU A 289 -15.93 -10.82 8.59
N LEU A 290 -16.34 -9.56 8.41
CA LEU A 290 -15.81 -8.41 9.15
C LEU A 290 -15.91 -8.58 10.67
N GLU A 291 -16.98 -9.22 11.15
CA GLU A 291 -17.22 -9.44 12.58
C GLU A 291 -16.26 -10.46 13.21
N LEU A 292 -15.66 -11.33 12.39
CA LEU A 292 -14.72 -12.38 12.82
C LEU A 292 -13.31 -11.84 13.01
N VAL A 293 -12.94 -10.76 12.33
CA VAL A 293 -11.62 -10.12 12.46
C VAL A 293 -11.61 -9.17 13.64
N LYS A 294 -10.87 -9.53 14.69
CA LYS A 294 -10.81 -8.74 15.94
C LYS A 294 -9.62 -7.78 15.96
N GLY A 295 -9.87 -6.59 16.51
CA GLY A 295 -8.91 -5.49 16.64
C GLY A 295 -8.97 -4.49 15.49
N ASP A 296 -8.81 -3.21 15.84
CA ASP A 296 -8.77 -2.09 14.89
C ASP A 296 -7.55 -2.14 13.95
N ARG A 297 -7.67 -1.48 12.79
CA ARG A 297 -6.56 -1.35 11.81
C ARG A 297 -5.32 -0.66 12.39
N TYR A 298 -5.54 0.29 13.30
CA TYR A 298 -4.53 1.16 13.87
C TYR A 298 -4.71 1.31 15.40
N PRO A 299 -3.62 1.42 16.18
CA PRO A 299 -3.68 1.55 17.64
C PRO A 299 -4.32 2.85 18.13
N PHE A 300 -4.27 3.89 17.30
CA PHE A 300 -4.95 5.14 17.54
C PHE A 300 -5.88 5.33 16.36
N MET A 301 -7.18 5.54 16.61
CA MET A 301 -8.10 6.06 15.59
C MET A 301 -7.59 7.44 15.19
N ALA A 302 -6.66 7.51 14.24
CA ALA A 302 -6.39 8.73 13.53
C ALA A 302 -7.59 8.91 12.59
N ASN A 303 -8.58 9.67 13.04
CA ASN A 303 -9.55 10.26 12.11
C ASN A 303 -8.71 11.15 11.17
N THR A 304 -8.38 10.62 9.99
CA THR A 304 -7.80 11.38 8.88
C THR A 304 -8.85 11.63 7.83
#